data_AF-A0A838L4E6-F1
#
_entry.id   AF-A0A838L4E6-F1
#
_cell.length_a   1.000
_cell.length_b   1.000
_cell.length_c   1.000
_cell.angle_alpha   90.00
_cell.angle_beta   90.00
_cell.angle_gamma   90.00
#
_symmetry.space_group_name_H-M   'P 1'
#
loop_
_entity.id
_entity.type
_entity.pdbx_description
1 polymer ?
#
loop_
_entity_poly.entity_id
_entity_poly.type
_entity_poly.pdbx_seq_one_letter_code
_entity_poly.pdbx_strand_id
1 'polypeptide(L)'
;MGLSPIHIILLALVAVLVLGGGRFSALMGDVAKGVKQFKKGMAEDDSTDRPEPPRPSPRLQAQQPAEPIVEHNPAPVREDRPLP
;
A
#
# COMPACT_ATOMS: atom_id res chain seq x y z
N MET A 1 -21.32 -36.02 3.82
CA MET A 1 -21.86 -34.67 3.60
C MET A 1 -20.73 -33.68 3.71
N GLY A 2 -19.98 -33.50 2.62
CA GLY A 2 -18.76 -32.67 2.63
C GLY A 2 -19.12 -31.20 2.81
N LEU A 3 -18.27 -30.46 3.52
CA LEU A 3 -18.38 -29.02 3.65
C LEU A 3 -18.26 -28.40 2.26
N SER A 4 -19.42 -28.19 1.61
CA SER A 4 -19.48 -27.58 0.29
C SER A 4 -18.79 -26.21 0.36
N PRO A 5 -18.04 -25.80 -0.68
CA PRO A 5 -17.39 -24.49 -0.72
C PRO A 5 -18.30 -23.32 -0.36
N ILE A 6 -19.61 -23.46 -0.63
CA ILE A 6 -20.67 -22.51 -0.22
C ILE A 6 -20.72 -22.29 1.30
N HIS A 7 -20.53 -23.31 2.12
CA HIS A 7 -20.55 -23.19 3.58
C HIS A 7 -19.35 -22.39 4.09
N ILE A 8 -18.17 -22.61 3.50
CA ILE A 8 -16.96 -21.88 3.88
C ILE A 8 -17.09 -20.40 3.51
N ILE A 9 -17.65 -20.09 2.33
CA ILE A 9 -17.92 -18.71 1.90
C ILE A 9 -18.92 -18.02 2.85
N LEU A 10 -20.01 -18.69 3.22
CA LEU A 10 -20.98 -18.19 4.20
C LEU A 10 -20.33 -17.93 5.57
N LEU A 11 -19.51 -18.86 6.05
CA LEU A 11 -18.79 -18.71 7.31
C LEU A 11 -17.80 -17.53 7.28
N ALA A 12 -17.06 -17.38 6.17
CA ALA A 12 -16.14 -16.26 5.98
C ALA A 12 -16.87 -14.92 5.95
N LEU A 13 -18.03 -14.85 5.28
CA LEU A 13 -18.85 -13.63 5.22
C LEU A 13 -19.32 -13.21 6.62
N VAL A 14 -19.83 -14.15 7.40
CA VAL A 14 -20.26 -13.88 8.79
C VAL A 14 -19.07 -13.48 9.65
N ALA A 15 -17.92 -14.15 9.52
CA ALA A 15 -16.71 -13.80 10.26
C ALA A 15 -16.24 -12.38 9.96
N VAL A 16 -16.24 -11.94 8.69
CA VAL A 16 -15.87 -10.57 8.31
C VAL A 16 -16.88 -9.54 8.85
N LEU A 17 -18.18 -9.87 8.86
CA LEU A 17 -19.20 -9.00 9.44
C LEU A 17 -19.00 -8.80 10.95
N VAL A 18 -18.68 -9.88 11.68
CA VAL A 18 -18.44 -9.86 13.13
C VAL A 18 -17.12 -9.18 13.48
N LEU A 19 -16.05 -9.44 12.71
CA LEU A 19 -14.76 -8.78 12.91
C LEU A 19 -14.80 -7.30 12.50
N GLY A 20 -15.64 -6.93 11.53
CA GLY A 20 -15.69 -5.60 10.93
C GLY A 20 -14.50 -5.33 10.00
N GLY A 21 -14.72 -4.53 8.95
CA GLY A 21 -13.72 -4.23 7.92
C GLY A 21 -12.40 -3.66 8.46
N GLY A 22 -12.44 -2.92 9.57
CA GLY A 22 -11.26 -2.31 10.18
C GLY A 22 -10.33 -3.30 10.91
N ARG A 23 -10.87 -4.37 11.53
CA ARG A 23 -10.06 -5.36 12.24
C ARG A 23 -9.57 -6.45 11.30
N PHE A 24 -10.37 -6.80 10.28
CA PHE A 24 -9.98 -7.78 9.27
C PHE A 24 -8.71 -7.36 8.51
N SER A 25 -8.59 -6.10 8.09
CA SER A 25 -7.39 -5.61 7.38
C SER A 25 -6.13 -5.61 8.25
N ALA A 26 -6.24 -5.27 9.54
CA ALA A 26 -5.12 -5.34 10.47
C ALA A 26 -4.67 -6.79 10.71
N LEU A 27 -5.62 -7.68 10.99
CA LEU A 27 -5.35 -9.11 11.22
C LEU A 27 -4.80 -9.81 9.97
N MET A 28 -5.36 -9.50 8.79
CA MET A 28 -4.85 -10.02 7.52
C MET A 28 -3.41 -9.54 7.26
N GLY A 29 -3.06 -8.32 7.64
CA GLY A 29 -1.70 -7.79 7.52
C GLY A 29 -0.69 -8.53 8.40
N ASP A 30 -1.05 -8.81 9.66
CA ASP A 30 -0.19 -9.55 10.59
C ASP A 30 -0.07 -11.03 10.21
N VAL A 31 -1.17 -11.65 9.76
CA VAL A 31 -1.17 -13.03 9.24
C VAL A 31 -0.36 -13.12 7.94
N ALA A 32 -0.50 -12.16 7.02
CA ALA A 32 0.26 -12.14 5.77
C ALA A 32 1.77 -11.99 6.02
N LYS A 33 2.17 -11.16 6.99
CA LYS A 33 3.58 -11.06 7.43
C LYS A 33 4.05 -12.37 8.06
N GLY A 34 3.27 -12.98 8.95
CA GLY A 34 3.61 -14.26 9.57
C GLY A 34 3.81 -15.39 8.55
N VAL A 35 2.89 -15.53 7.60
CA VAL A 35 2.98 -16.55 6.53
C VAL A 35 4.10 -16.22 5.53
N LYS A 36 4.34 -14.94 5.19
CA LYS A 36 5.47 -14.54 4.33
C LYS A 36 6.80 -14.87 4.99
N GLN A 37 6.96 -14.61 6.29
CA GLN A 37 8.17 -14.95 7.04
C GLN A 37 8.33 -16.45 7.24
N PHE A 38 7.25 -17.20 7.45
CA PHE A 38 7.30 -18.67 7.47
C PHE A 38 7.76 -19.24 6.12
N LYS A 39 7.22 -18.72 5.01
CA LYS A 39 7.67 -19.13 3.67
C LYS A 39 9.10 -18.69 3.38
N LYS A 40 9.50 -17.49 3.80
CA LYS A 40 10.88 -17.00 3.65
C LYS A 40 11.86 -17.85 4.46
N GLY A 41 11.51 -18.23 5.69
CA GLY A 41 12.33 -19.12 6.52
C GLY A 41 12.46 -20.53 5.94
N MET A 42 11.39 -21.09 5.35
CA MET A 42 11.49 -22.37 4.64
C MET A 42 12.24 -22.27 3.31
N ALA A 43 12.13 -21.13 2.61
CA ALA A 43 12.83 -20.90 1.35
C ALA A 43 14.29 -20.49 1.55
N GLU A 44 14.68 -19.95 2.70
CA GLU A 44 16.08 -19.65 3.04
C GLU A 44 16.92 -20.93 3.19
N ASP A 45 16.29 -22.07 3.51
CA ASP A 45 16.94 -23.39 3.45
C ASP A 45 17.22 -23.85 1.99
N ASP A 46 16.55 -23.26 1.00
CA ASP A 46 16.60 -23.71 -0.41
C ASP A 46 17.18 -22.65 -1.37
N SER A 47 17.19 -21.35 -1.02
CA SER A 47 17.68 -20.27 -1.87
C SER A 47 18.03 -19.01 -1.07
N THR A 48 19.29 -18.59 -1.19
CA THR A 48 19.79 -17.28 -0.74
C THR A 48 19.07 -16.17 -1.50
N ASP A 49 18.04 -15.54 -0.93
CA ASP A 49 17.51 -14.30 -1.50
C ASP A 49 16.99 -13.27 -0.48
N ARG A 50 17.24 -12.03 -0.85
CA ARG A 50 17.34 -10.81 -0.07
C ARG A 50 15.97 -10.39 0.50
N PRO A 51 15.91 -9.69 1.65
CA PRO A 51 14.66 -9.12 2.14
C PRO A 51 14.08 -8.15 1.11
N GLU A 52 12.94 -8.53 0.52
CA GLU A 52 12.17 -7.67 -0.36
C GLU A 52 11.71 -6.44 0.44
N PRO A 53 12.10 -5.20 0.06
CA PRO A 53 11.70 -4.00 0.77
C PRO A 53 10.17 -3.92 0.75
N PRO A 54 9.54 -3.44 1.85
CA PRO A 54 8.10 -3.34 1.92
C PRO A 54 7.63 -2.40 0.80
N ARG A 55 6.99 -2.96 -0.23
CA ARG A 55 6.36 -2.15 -1.27
C ARG A 55 5.27 -1.33 -0.55
N PRO A 56 5.37 0.01 -0.53
CA PRO A 56 4.35 0.82 0.11
C PRO A 56 3.03 0.52 -0.60
N SER A 57 2.05 0.01 0.15
CA SER A 57 0.69 -0.12 -0.34
C SER A 57 0.28 1.25 -0.87
N PRO A 58 -0.19 1.37 -2.13
CA PRO A 58 -0.71 2.63 -2.65
C PRO A 58 -1.87 3.03 -1.76
N ARG A 59 -1.58 3.89 -0.79
CA ARG A 59 -2.56 4.46 0.11
C ARG A 59 -3.46 5.23 -0.83
N LEU A 60 -4.70 4.76 -0.98
CA LEU A 60 -5.80 5.47 -1.65
C LEU A 60 -5.99 6.80 -0.91
N GLN A 61 -5.11 7.73 -1.24
CA GLN A 61 -5.02 9.08 -0.72
C GLN A 61 -4.68 10.00 -1.89
N ALA A 62 -5.27 9.71 -3.05
CA ALA A 62 -5.51 10.69 -4.09
C ALA A 62 -6.64 11.62 -3.62
N GLN A 63 -6.43 12.30 -2.49
CA GLN A 63 -7.12 13.52 -2.09
C GLN A 63 -6.12 14.40 -1.33
N GLN A 64 -5.07 14.81 -2.04
CA GLN A 64 -4.56 16.16 -1.89
C GLN A 64 -4.78 16.84 -3.23
N PRO A 65 -5.83 17.67 -3.39
CA PRO A 65 -5.81 18.72 -4.37
C PRO A 65 -4.78 19.74 -3.86
N ALA A 66 -3.51 19.55 -4.21
CA ALA A 66 -2.59 20.66 -4.27
C ALA A 66 -2.82 21.30 -5.63
N GLU A 67 -3.60 22.36 -5.62
CA GLU A 67 -3.86 23.19 -6.80
C GLU A 67 -2.52 23.59 -7.44
N PRO A 68 -2.41 23.55 -8.78
CA PRO A 68 -1.23 24.04 -9.46
C PRO A 68 -1.28 25.56 -9.40
N ILE A 69 -0.68 26.16 -8.37
CA ILE A 69 -0.36 27.59 -8.43
C ILE A 69 0.82 27.72 -9.37
N VAL A 70 0.50 27.75 -10.66
CA VAL A 70 1.34 28.31 -11.71
C VAL A 70 1.48 29.79 -11.38
N GLU A 71 2.40 30.14 -10.49
CA GLU A 71 2.86 31.52 -10.34
C GLU A 71 3.76 31.80 -11.55
N HIS A 72 3.11 32.11 -12.66
CA HIS A 72 3.70 32.88 -13.74
C HIS A 72 4.26 34.16 -13.09
N ASN A 73 5.58 34.23 -12.93
CA ASN A 73 6.26 35.47 -12.59
C ASN A 73 6.73 36.13 -13.90
N PRO A 74 5.93 37.04 -14.51
CA PRO A 74 6.44 37.96 -15.49
C PRO A 74 7.06 39.13 -14.71
N ALA A 75 8.28 38.93 -14.18
CA ALA A 75 9.05 40.08 -13.74
C ALA A 75 9.65 40.74 -15.00
N PRO A 76 9.34 42.02 -15.26
CA PRO A 76 9.66 42.72 -16.51
C PRO A 76 11.17 42.87 -16.70
N VAL A 77 11.58 42.77 -17.97
CA VAL A 77 12.90 43.19 -18.46
C VAL A 77 13.18 44.62 -17.97
N ARG A 78 14.05 44.76 -16.98
CA ARG A 78 14.69 46.03 -16.58
C ARG A 78 16.17 45.88 -16.89
N GLU A 79 16.61 46.48 -17.99
CA GLU A 79 17.16 47.84 -18.06
C GLU A 79 18.65 47.88 -17.70
N ASP A 80 19.41 48.34 -18.69
CA ASP A 80 20.62 49.15 -18.57
C ASP A 80 21.83 48.58 -17.81
N ARG A 81 22.66 47.84 -18.56
CA ARG A 81 24.10 47.81 -18.31
C ARG A 81 24.80 48.69 -19.35
N PRO A 82 25.28 49.90 -19.01
CA PRO A 82 26.26 50.58 -19.86
C PRO A 82 27.55 49.77 -19.81
N LEU A 83 28.04 49.36 -20.97
CA LEU A 83 29.33 48.69 -21.10
C LEU A 83 30.45 49.75 -20.95
N PRO A 84 31.52 49.51 -20.16
CA PRO A 84 32.67 50.39 -20.09
C PRO A 84 33.49 50.40 -21.38
#